data_AF-A0A0W0V8C0-F1
#
_entry.id   AF-A0A0W0V8C0-F1
#
_cell.length_a   1.000
_cell.length_b   1.000
_cell.length_c   1.000
_cell.angle_alpha   90.00
_cell.angle_beta   90.00
_cell.angle_gamma   90.00
#
_symmetry.space_group_name_H-M   'P 1'
#
loop_
_entity.id
_entity.type
_entity.pdbx_description
1 polymer ?
#
loop_
_entity_poly.entity_id
_entity_poly.type
_entity_poly.pdbx_seq_one_letter_code
_entity_poly.pdbx_strand_id
1 'polypeptide(L)'
;MSLKNPYIRTCRQFTDGSYSHNGKARYIALSSFAQDASYYVRAFILIQKDLLNLFDYIEPSDVNLNTYSYRVHELLLRTCVEVEANFKAILRENKYSKKGNWNITDYKKIDASHFLSDYEVFIPNWDGSQNRTKPFEAFKIGNTCY
;
A
#
# COMPACT_ATOMS: atom_id res chain seq x y z
N MET A 1 3.93 -23.40 -6.65
CA MET A 1 5.26 -23.59 -6.02
C MET A 1 5.10 -23.40 -4.53
N SER A 2 5.49 -24.39 -3.73
CA SER A 2 5.56 -24.24 -2.26
C SER A 2 6.60 -23.18 -1.91
N LEU A 3 6.21 -22.17 -1.13
CA LEU A 3 7.11 -21.10 -0.68
C LEU A 3 8.17 -21.69 0.27
N LYS A 4 9.45 -21.52 -0.07
CA LYS A 4 10.57 -22.10 0.68
C LYS A 4 10.81 -21.40 2.02
N ASN A 5 10.41 -20.14 2.15
CA ASN A 5 10.47 -19.30 3.35
C ASN A 5 9.29 -18.32 3.35
N PRO A 6 8.81 -17.87 4.52
CA PRO A 6 7.81 -16.81 4.60
C PRO A 6 8.36 -15.50 4.03
N TYR A 7 7.53 -14.73 3.32
CA TYR A 7 7.90 -13.41 2.84
C TYR A 7 8.03 -12.42 4.00
N ILE A 8 9.11 -11.65 3.97
CA ILE A 8 9.42 -10.58 4.91
C ILE A 8 8.56 -9.34 4.57
N ARG A 9 8.24 -8.49 5.55
CA ARG A 9 7.32 -7.34 5.42
C ARG A 9 5.90 -7.70 4.99
N THR A 10 5.41 -8.88 5.36
CA THR A 10 4.03 -9.28 5.06
C THR A 10 3.25 -9.54 6.35
N CYS A 11 2.09 -8.92 6.51
CA CYS A 11 1.17 -9.29 7.58
C CYS A 11 0.36 -10.50 7.10
N ARG A 12 0.48 -11.64 7.78
CA ARG A 12 -0.25 -12.85 7.42
C ARG A 12 -1.10 -13.34 8.57
N GLN A 13 -2.28 -13.84 8.20
CA GLN A 13 -3.09 -14.64 9.08
C GLN A 13 -2.38 -15.97 9.35
N PHE A 14 -2.45 -16.46 10.57
CA PHE A 14 -1.97 -17.81 10.91
C PHE A 14 -2.94 -18.87 10.37
N THR A 15 -2.50 -20.12 10.35
CA THR A 15 -3.33 -21.26 9.92
C THR A 15 -4.64 -21.41 10.71
N ASP A 16 -4.70 -20.83 11.90
CA ASP A 16 -5.87 -20.81 12.78
C ASP A 16 -6.81 -19.60 12.53
N GLY A 17 -6.54 -18.79 11.51
CA GLY A 17 -7.33 -17.59 11.23
C GLY A 17 -7.02 -16.41 12.16
N SER A 18 -6.12 -16.56 13.13
CA SER A 18 -5.75 -15.47 14.03
C SER A 18 -4.59 -14.63 13.47
N TYR A 19 -4.44 -13.40 13.96
CA TYR A 19 -3.29 -12.53 13.63
C TYR A 19 -2.32 -12.34 14.79
N SER A 20 -2.74 -12.56 16.04
CA SER A 20 -1.93 -12.22 17.23
C SER A 20 -2.02 -13.24 18.37
N HIS A 21 -2.72 -14.36 18.19
CA HIS A 21 -2.99 -15.28 19.28
C HIS A 21 -1.70 -15.94 19.82
N ASN A 22 -1.60 -16.05 21.14
CA ASN A 22 -0.52 -16.73 21.88
C ASN A 22 0.90 -16.28 21.52
N GLY A 23 1.11 -14.98 21.24
CA GLY A 23 2.44 -14.43 20.99
C GLY A 23 3.08 -14.87 19.67
N LYS A 24 2.35 -15.59 18.81
CA LYS A 24 2.84 -16.01 17.50
C LYS A 24 3.21 -14.81 16.62
N ALA A 25 2.62 -13.63 16.84
CA ALA A 25 2.93 -12.40 16.09
C ALA A 25 4.28 -11.75 16.46
N ARG A 26 5.00 -12.28 17.45
CA ARG A 26 6.30 -11.72 17.88
C ARG A 26 7.36 -11.70 16.78
N TYR A 27 7.20 -12.48 15.70
CA TYR A 27 8.09 -12.41 14.54
C TYR A 27 8.13 -11.01 13.92
N ILE A 28 7.05 -10.22 14.05
CA ILE A 28 6.96 -8.85 13.52
C ILE A 28 7.96 -7.91 14.23
N ALA A 29 8.28 -8.20 15.49
CA ALA A 29 9.22 -7.41 16.29
C ALA A 29 10.69 -7.76 16.03
N LEU A 30 10.97 -8.81 15.25
CA LEU A 30 12.35 -9.15 14.89
C LEU A 30 12.92 -8.09 13.94
N SER A 31 14.13 -7.62 14.20
CA SER A 31 14.81 -6.65 13.32
C SER A 31 15.00 -7.18 11.89
N SER A 32 15.05 -8.50 11.72
CA SER A 32 15.10 -9.15 10.40
C SER A 32 13.78 -9.12 9.63
N PHE A 33 12.64 -8.81 10.28
CA PHE A 33 11.31 -8.87 9.65
C PHE A 33 10.98 -7.62 8.81
N ALA A 34 11.55 -6.47 9.15
CA ALA A 34 11.42 -5.25 8.37
C ALA A 34 12.56 -4.30 8.76
N GLN A 35 13.52 -4.09 7.87
CA GLN A 35 14.57 -3.09 8.11
C GLN A 35 13.95 -1.69 8.05
N ASP A 36 14.34 -0.76 8.92
CA ASP A 36 13.83 0.63 8.86
C ASP A 36 12.29 0.76 8.81
N ALA A 37 11.55 -0.14 9.47
CA ALA A 37 10.08 -0.12 9.46
C ALA A 37 9.51 1.24 9.93
N SER A 38 10.18 1.88 10.89
CA SER A 38 9.83 3.20 11.40
C SER A 38 9.83 4.29 10.33
N TYR A 39 10.69 4.18 9.30
CA TYR A 39 10.75 5.12 8.19
C TYR A 39 9.43 5.11 7.39
N TYR A 40 8.97 3.93 6.99
CA TYR A 40 7.73 3.77 6.19
C TYR A 40 6.48 4.12 7.01
N VAL A 41 6.46 3.77 8.30
CA VAL A 41 5.37 4.16 9.21
C VAL A 41 5.32 5.68 9.35
N ARG A 42 6.47 6.34 9.53
CA ARG A 42 6.54 7.81 9.60
C ARG A 42 6.04 8.46 8.32
N ALA A 43 6.45 7.96 7.15
CA ALA A 43 6.01 8.47 5.85
C ALA A 43 4.48 8.38 5.70
N PHE A 44 3.89 7.25 6.08
CA PHE A 44 2.44 7.06 6.08
C PHE A 44 1.70 8.06 6.98
N ILE A 45 2.21 8.29 8.20
CA ILE A 45 1.63 9.28 9.14
C ILE A 45 1.67 10.69 8.53
N LEU A 46 2.75 11.05 7.84
CA LEU A 46 2.85 12.35 7.17
C LEU A 46 1.82 12.50 6.04
N ILE A 47 1.65 11.47 5.20
CA ILE A 47 0.62 11.44 4.15
C ILE A 47 -0.78 11.61 4.74
N GLN A 48 -1.08 10.89 5.84
CA GLN A 48 -2.37 11.02 6.52
C GLN A 48 -2.61 12.44 7.03
N LYS A 49 -1.60 13.05 7.66
CA LYS A 49 -1.69 14.43 8.13
C LYS A 49 -1.95 15.40 6.98
N ASP A 50 -1.23 15.26 5.87
CA ASP A 50 -1.39 16.10 4.69
C ASP A 50 -2.78 15.93 4.06
N LEU A 51 -3.32 14.71 4.04
CA LEU A 51 -4.68 14.42 3.57
C LEU A 51 -5.74 15.08 4.46
N LEU A 52 -5.59 15.01 5.78
CA LEU A 52 -6.52 15.66 6.70
C LEU A 52 -6.51 17.18 6.52
N ASN A 53 -5.32 17.78 6.40
CA ASN A 53 -5.20 19.21 6.10
C ASN A 53 -5.83 19.58 4.75
N LEU A 54 -5.82 18.68 3.76
CA LEU A 54 -6.48 18.91 2.48
C LEU A 54 -8.01 18.94 2.64
N PHE A 55 -8.56 18.07 3.48
CA PHE A 55 -9.99 18.01 3.77
C PHE A 55 -10.53 19.22 4.53
N ASP A 56 -9.67 20.03 5.15
CA ASP A 56 -10.07 21.34 5.71
C ASP A 56 -10.49 22.35 4.62
N TYR A 57 -10.09 22.12 3.36
CA TYR A 57 -10.35 23.04 2.24
C TYR A 57 -11.18 22.41 1.12
N ILE A 58 -11.07 21.10 0.92
CA ILE A 58 -11.76 20.36 -0.14
C ILE A 58 -12.56 19.24 0.50
N GLU A 59 -13.89 19.36 0.46
CA GLU A 59 -14.77 18.33 0.99
C GLU A 59 -14.72 17.08 0.09
N PRO A 60 -14.67 15.86 0.66
CA PRO A 60 -14.82 14.62 -0.10
C PRO A 60 -16.21 14.54 -0.76
N SER A 61 -16.30 14.95 -2.02
CA SER A 61 -17.54 14.97 -2.80
C SER A 61 -17.27 14.67 -4.27
N ASP A 62 -18.25 14.09 -4.97
CA ASP A 62 -18.21 13.84 -6.42
C ASP A 62 -17.87 15.12 -7.20
N VAL A 63 -18.38 16.28 -6.76
CA VAL A 63 -18.15 17.57 -7.46
C VAL A 63 -16.69 18.02 -7.38
N ASN A 64 -15.96 17.56 -6.36
CA ASN A 64 -14.59 17.97 -6.08
C ASN A 64 -13.53 17.03 -6.67
N LEU A 65 -13.93 15.95 -7.35
CA LEU A 65 -13.00 14.97 -7.94
C LEU A 65 -12.02 15.58 -8.95
N ASN A 66 -12.47 16.59 -9.70
CA ASN A 66 -11.66 17.27 -10.70
C ASN A 66 -10.94 18.52 -10.16
N THR A 67 -10.99 18.75 -8.84
CA THR A 67 -10.36 19.93 -8.22
C THR A 67 -8.85 19.79 -8.25
N TYR A 68 -8.22 20.70 -8.98
CA TYR A 68 -6.76 20.80 -9.02
C TYR A 68 -6.25 21.82 -8.01
N SER A 69 -5.21 21.43 -7.27
CA SER A 69 -4.36 22.37 -6.55
C SER A 69 -2.93 21.84 -6.49
N TYR A 70 -1.95 22.74 -6.30
CA TYR A 70 -0.57 22.34 -6.08
C TYR A 70 -0.42 21.42 -4.85
N ARG A 71 -1.29 21.56 -3.85
CA ARG A 71 -1.32 20.69 -2.65
C ARG A 71 -1.82 19.29 -2.96
N VAL A 72 -2.87 19.16 -3.78
CA VAL A 72 -3.34 17.85 -4.26
C VAL A 72 -2.23 17.18 -5.06
N HIS A 73 -1.57 17.91 -5.97
CA HIS A 73 -0.48 17.38 -6.77
C HIS A 73 0.72 16.92 -5.91
N GLU A 74 1.14 17.74 -4.94
CA GLU A 74 2.21 17.41 -3.99
C GLU A 74 1.89 16.15 -3.18
N LEU A 75 0.66 16.05 -2.66
CA LEU A 75 0.19 14.90 -1.88
C LEU A 75 0.19 13.62 -2.72
N LEU A 76 -0.30 13.70 -3.96
CA LEU A 76 -0.28 12.57 -4.89
C LEU A 76 1.13 12.11 -5.20
N LEU A 77 2.05 13.04 -5.53
CA LEU A 77 3.45 12.70 -5.80
C LEU A 77 4.13 12.07 -4.58
N ARG A 78 3.95 12.65 -3.39
CA ARG A 78 4.50 12.09 -2.14
C ARG A 78 3.96 10.67 -1.92
N THR A 79 2.65 10.46 -2.09
CA THR A 79 2.04 9.14 -1.94
C THR A 79 2.62 8.14 -2.94
N CYS A 80 2.77 8.50 -4.21
CA CYS A 80 3.37 7.64 -5.23
C CYS A 80 4.82 7.25 -4.88
N VAL A 81 5.65 8.22 -4.46
CA VAL A 81 7.06 7.97 -4.10
C VAL A 81 7.15 7.04 -2.89
N GLU A 82 6.35 7.26 -1.86
CA GLU A 82 6.38 6.43 -0.64
C GLU A 82 5.82 5.02 -0.88
N VAL A 83 4.77 4.88 -1.69
CA VAL A 83 4.25 3.58 -2.12
C VAL A 83 5.30 2.82 -2.93
N GLU A 84 5.97 3.49 -3.88
CA GLU A 84 7.04 2.88 -4.66
C GLU A 84 8.23 2.47 -3.78
N ALA A 85 8.64 3.31 -2.82
CA ALA A 85 9.70 2.98 -1.89
C ALA A 85 9.36 1.74 -1.05
N ASN A 86 8.12 1.63 -0.56
CA ASN A 86 7.66 0.48 0.20
C ASN A 86 7.65 -0.80 -0.66
N PHE A 87 7.15 -0.72 -1.90
CA PHE A 87 7.21 -1.84 -2.84
C PHE A 87 8.64 -2.28 -3.15
N LYS A 88 9.56 -1.32 -3.33
CA LYS A 88 10.98 -1.62 -3.52
C LYS A 88 11.56 -2.37 -2.32
N ALA A 89 11.22 -1.94 -1.10
CA ALA A 89 11.69 -2.56 0.13
C ALA A 89 11.19 -4.01 0.25
N ILE A 90 9.90 -4.24 0.01
CA ILE A 90 9.29 -5.57 0.03
C ILE A 90 9.99 -6.50 -0.96
N LEU A 91 10.15 -6.08 -2.22
CA LEU A 91 10.77 -6.92 -3.25
C LEU A 91 12.26 -7.17 -2.96
N ARG A 92 13.00 -6.15 -2.55
CA ARG A 92 14.45 -6.25 -2.28
C ARG A 92 14.74 -7.19 -1.11
N GLU A 93 14.01 -7.08 0.00
CA GLU A 93 14.20 -7.95 1.16
C GLU A 93 13.79 -9.40 0.89
N ASN A 94 12.82 -9.59 -0.02
CA ASN A 94 12.44 -10.91 -0.52
C ASN A 94 13.29 -11.39 -1.70
N LYS A 95 14.48 -10.80 -1.89
CA LYS A 95 15.52 -11.21 -2.85
C LYS A 95 15.09 -11.16 -4.31
N TYR A 96 14.08 -10.36 -4.64
CA TYR A 96 13.75 -10.08 -6.03
C TYR A 96 14.88 -9.25 -6.66
N SER A 97 15.39 -9.71 -7.79
CA SER A 97 16.43 -9.03 -8.55
C SER A 97 16.07 -9.04 -10.03
N LYS A 98 16.23 -7.88 -10.66
CA LYS A 98 16.02 -7.66 -12.09
C LYS A 98 17.09 -6.69 -12.57
N LYS A 99 17.60 -6.91 -13.78
CA LYS A 99 18.51 -5.97 -14.44
C LYS A 99 17.71 -4.74 -14.92
N GLY A 100 18.19 -3.54 -14.57
CA GLY A 100 17.56 -2.27 -14.94
C GLY A 100 16.56 -1.73 -13.90
N ASN A 101 15.89 -0.63 -14.24
CA ASN A 101 14.94 0.03 -13.35
C ASN A 101 13.66 -0.79 -13.18
N TRP A 102 13.17 -0.84 -11.94
CA TRP A 102 11.88 -1.47 -11.63
C TRP A 102 10.75 -0.53 -12.05
N ASN A 103 9.64 -1.11 -12.49
CA ASN A 103 8.45 -0.36 -12.88
C ASN A 103 7.19 -0.98 -12.27
N ILE A 104 6.02 -0.39 -12.56
CA ILE A 104 4.75 -0.83 -11.97
C ILE A 104 4.42 -2.31 -12.24
N THR A 105 4.87 -2.87 -13.37
CA THR A 105 4.67 -4.28 -13.70
C THR A 105 5.50 -5.22 -12.82
N ASP A 106 6.63 -4.74 -12.29
CA ASP A 106 7.40 -5.47 -11.28
C ASP A 106 6.66 -5.51 -9.94
N TYR A 107 6.05 -4.40 -9.54
CA TYR A 107 5.32 -4.28 -8.27
C TYR A 107 4.01 -5.07 -8.25
N LYS A 108 3.39 -5.37 -9.40
CA LYS A 108 2.24 -6.28 -9.47
C LYS A 108 2.49 -7.64 -8.81
N LYS A 109 3.75 -8.10 -8.75
CA LYS A 109 4.11 -9.36 -8.08
C LYS A 109 3.80 -9.36 -6.57
N ILE A 110 3.72 -8.18 -5.95
CA ILE A 110 3.40 -8.01 -4.53
C ILE A 110 1.96 -8.44 -4.23
N ASP A 111 1.07 -8.35 -5.22
CA ASP A 111 -0.32 -8.75 -5.10
C ASP A 111 -0.48 -10.22 -4.67
N ALA A 112 0.44 -11.09 -5.10
CA ALA A 112 0.44 -12.51 -4.73
C ALA A 112 0.61 -12.78 -3.23
N SER A 113 1.19 -11.85 -2.48
CA SER A 113 1.38 -11.98 -1.03
C SER A 113 0.52 -11.02 -0.21
N HIS A 114 0.17 -9.86 -0.76
CA HIS A 114 -0.55 -8.82 -0.04
C HIS A 114 -2.03 -8.74 -0.44
N PHE A 115 -2.46 -9.40 -1.52
CA PHE A 115 -3.85 -9.39 -2.00
C PHE A 115 -4.37 -7.96 -2.21
N LEU A 116 -3.51 -7.06 -2.72
CA LEU A 116 -3.82 -5.64 -2.86
C LEU A 116 -5.06 -5.41 -3.73
N SER A 117 -5.21 -6.21 -4.78
CA SER A 117 -6.34 -6.15 -5.72
C SER A 117 -7.67 -6.62 -5.12
N ASP A 118 -7.65 -7.30 -3.97
CA ASP A 118 -8.86 -7.77 -3.28
C ASP A 118 -9.42 -6.72 -2.30
N TYR A 119 -8.65 -5.67 -1.98
CA TYR A 119 -9.12 -4.61 -1.07
C TYR A 119 -9.91 -3.53 -1.79
N GLU A 120 -11.00 -3.12 -1.14
CA GLU A 120 -11.78 -1.94 -1.47
C GLU A 120 -11.64 -0.91 -0.34
N VAL A 121 -11.50 0.35 -0.71
CA VAL A 121 -11.46 1.48 0.22
C VAL A 121 -12.78 2.20 0.16
N PHE A 122 -13.33 2.51 1.34
CA PHE A 122 -14.57 3.25 1.51
C PHE A 122 -14.31 4.52 2.32
N ILE A 123 -14.80 5.66 1.84
CA ILE A 123 -14.73 6.95 2.53
C ILE A 123 -16.12 7.25 3.12
N PRO A 124 -16.31 7.17 4.45
CA PRO A 124 -17.64 7.25 5.07
C PRO A 124 -18.38 8.58 4.87
N ASN A 125 -17.66 9.70 4.90
CA ASN A 125 -18.23 11.05 4.87
C ASN A 125 -18.19 11.65 3.46
N TRP A 126 -18.39 10.83 2.43
CA TRP A 126 -18.33 11.28 1.04
C TRP A 126 -19.71 11.73 0.56
N ASP A 127 -19.77 12.92 -0.01
CA ASP A 127 -20.98 13.46 -0.64
C ASP A 127 -21.09 13.00 -2.11
N GLY A 128 -22.11 12.19 -2.41
CA GLY A 128 -22.32 11.61 -3.73
C GLY A 128 -22.12 10.09 -3.76
N SER A 129 -21.72 9.59 -4.94
CA SER A 129 -21.74 8.17 -5.28
C SER A 129 -20.36 7.52 -5.41
N GLN A 130 -19.29 8.31 -5.56
CA GLN A 130 -17.92 7.79 -5.76
C GLN A 130 -17.15 7.59 -4.45
N ASN A 131 -17.83 7.11 -3.42
CA ASN A 131 -17.27 6.91 -2.08
C ASN A 131 -16.46 5.62 -1.91
N ARG A 132 -16.38 4.78 -2.97
CA ARG A 132 -15.67 3.52 -3.00
C ARG A 132 -14.65 3.50 -4.12
N THR A 133 -13.48 2.93 -3.86
CA THR A 133 -12.44 2.74 -4.87
C THR A 133 -11.64 1.47 -4.62
N LYS A 134 -11.08 0.89 -5.70
CA LYS A 134 -10.18 -0.26 -5.66
C LYS A 134 -8.83 0.12 -6.25
N PRO A 135 -7.92 0.71 -5.45
CA PRO A 135 -6.70 1.34 -5.96
C PRO A 135 -5.79 0.39 -6.74
N PHE A 136 -5.80 -0.90 -6.37
CA PHE A 136 -4.93 -1.92 -6.95
C PHE A 136 -5.68 -2.96 -7.78
N GLU A 137 -6.90 -2.70 -8.23
CA GLU A 137 -7.65 -3.64 -9.09
C GLU A 137 -6.87 -4.04 -10.36
N ALA A 138 -6.11 -3.11 -10.92
CA ALA A 138 -5.25 -3.35 -12.08
C ALA A 138 -4.07 -4.29 -11.81
N PHE A 139 -3.76 -4.63 -10.55
CA PHE A 139 -2.67 -5.55 -10.20
C PHE A 139 -3.08 -7.01 -10.41
N LYS A 140 -4.38 -7.29 -10.51
CA LYS A 140 -4.91 -8.63 -10.77
C LYS A 140 -4.33 -9.19 -12.06
N ILE A 141 -3.80 -10.42 -11.98
CA ILE A 141 -3.15 -11.11 -13.10
C ILE A 141 -4.14 -11.23 -14.27
N GLY A 142 -3.80 -10.63 -15.42
CA GLY A 142 -4.65 -10.59 -16.62
C GLY A 142 -5.08 -9.18 -17.04
N ASN A 143 -4.98 -8.17 -16.15
CA ASN A 143 -5.23 -6.78 -16.51
C ASN A 143 -3.96 -6.11 -17.08
N THR A 144 -3.99 -5.74 -18.35
CA THR A 144 -3.00 -4.81 -18.94
C THR A 144 -3.26 -3.41 -18.42
N CYS A 145 -2.27 -2.79 -17.77
CA CYS A 145 -2.31 -1.35 -17.51
C CYS A 145 -2.03 -0.65 -18.84
N TYR A 146 -2.93 0.21 -19.29
CA TYR A 146 -2.68 1.17 -20.37
C TYR A 146 -2.05 2.43 -19.78
#